data_AF-A0A1M5E071-F1
#
_entry.id   AF-A0A1M5E071-F1
#
_cell.length_a   1.000
_cell.length_b   1.000
_cell.length_c   1.000
_cell.angle_alpha   90.00
_cell.angle_beta   90.00
_cell.angle_gamma   90.00
#
_symmetry.space_group_name_H-M   'P 1'
#
loop_
_entity.id
_entity.type
_entity.pdbx_description
1 polymer ?
#
loop_
_entity_poly.entity_id
_entity_poly.type
_entity_poly.pdbx_seq_one_letter_code
_entity_poly.pdbx_strand_id
1 'polypeptide(L)'
;MTIYAINSLFKKEFDKSVRIEPLKEEYVRMDYSRAICDKVVLVDEDDGKKKYHIEFQTLNDRAIVIRMIDYGFGIVIDGFDYNNFPKDSEITIEFPSQIVIFLKKGPSIPNELRLNIKMPYTGEKIEYKVPTFKTWEHGLEYYKREELYIMFPLKVIDISEYIEKIKSGKINEEEKKKRLEEAKKELIFLIEEIIEELNKKAIAAVSTYNNV
;
A
#
# COMPACT_ATOMS: atom_id res chain seq x y z
N MET A 1 -5.16 6.35 -5.85
CA MET A 1 -5.70 5.39 -4.86
C MET A 1 -7.20 5.56 -4.84
N THR A 2 -7.98 4.47 -4.77
CA THR A 2 -9.46 4.52 -4.73
C THR A 2 -9.96 4.28 -3.32
N ILE A 3 -11.22 4.66 -3.04
CA ILE A 3 -11.86 4.39 -1.74
C ILE A 3 -12.00 2.90 -1.46
N TYR A 4 -12.24 2.11 -2.51
CA TYR A 4 -12.21 0.66 -2.46
C TYR A 4 -10.90 0.08 -1.93
N ALA A 5 -9.78 0.61 -2.42
CA ALA A 5 -8.47 0.17 -1.98
C ALA A 5 -8.22 0.55 -0.52
N ILE A 6 -8.66 1.74 -0.09
CA ILE A 6 -8.60 2.14 1.33
C ILE A 6 -9.45 1.20 2.20
N ASN A 7 -10.71 0.97 1.82
CA ASN A 7 -11.62 0.07 2.53
C ASN A 7 -11.02 -1.33 2.70
N SER A 8 -10.51 -1.93 1.63
CA SER A 8 -9.99 -3.30 1.72
C SER A 8 -8.65 -3.40 2.44
N LEU A 9 -7.72 -2.46 2.22
CA LEU A 9 -6.39 -2.48 2.85
C LEU A 9 -6.44 -2.14 4.34
N PHE A 10 -7.25 -1.14 4.71
CA PHE A 10 -7.32 -0.64 6.09
C PHE A 10 -8.54 -1.16 6.87
N LYS A 11 -9.32 -2.07 6.28
CA LYS A 11 -10.53 -2.66 6.89
C LYS A 11 -11.54 -1.58 7.31
N LYS A 12 -11.85 -0.71 6.35
CA LYS A 12 -12.83 0.38 6.48
C LYS A 12 -14.04 0.11 5.58
N GLU A 13 -15.14 0.81 5.83
CA GLU A 13 -16.42 0.67 5.12
C GLU A 13 -16.94 2.03 4.66
N PHE A 14 -16.05 2.88 4.15
CA PHE A 14 -16.44 4.21 3.64
C PHE A 14 -17.38 4.11 2.45
N ASP A 15 -18.31 5.05 2.35
CA ASP A 15 -19.16 5.19 1.17
C ASP A 15 -18.33 5.51 -0.08
N LYS A 16 -18.82 5.06 -1.24
CA LYS A 16 -18.18 5.28 -2.54
C LYS A 16 -18.05 6.77 -2.90
N SER A 17 -18.90 7.63 -2.33
CA SER A 17 -18.87 9.09 -2.54
C SER A 17 -17.87 9.82 -1.65
N VAL A 18 -17.24 9.16 -0.67
CA VAL A 18 -16.28 9.79 0.23
C VAL A 18 -15.12 10.37 -0.58
N ARG A 19 -14.78 11.63 -0.29
CA ARG A 19 -13.72 12.34 -0.97
C ARG A 19 -12.36 11.80 -0.52
N ILE A 20 -11.50 11.54 -1.51
CA ILE A 20 -10.09 11.23 -1.31
C ILE A 20 -9.25 12.33 -1.94
N GLU A 21 -8.37 12.92 -1.14
CA GLU A 21 -7.42 13.92 -1.58
C GLU A 21 -6.00 13.33 -1.55
N PRO A 22 -5.28 13.27 -2.69
CA PRO A 22 -3.87 12.93 -2.70
C PRO A 22 -3.06 13.98 -1.95
N LEU A 23 -2.16 13.53 -1.06
CA LEU A 23 -1.22 14.41 -0.37
C LEU A 23 0.17 14.32 -0.99
N LYS A 24 1.07 15.23 -0.58
CA LYS A 24 2.49 15.18 -0.98
C LYS A 24 3.15 13.91 -0.45
N GLU A 25 4.02 13.35 -1.27
CA GLU A 25 4.75 12.11 -1.00
C GLU A 25 6.22 12.39 -0.60
N GLU A 26 6.75 13.56 -0.98
CA GLU A 26 8.07 14.06 -0.58
C GLU A 26 7.95 14.93 0.67
N TYR A 27 8.77 14.65 1.67
CA TYR A 27 8.89 15.45 2.88
C TYR A 27 10.36 15.54 3.34
N VAL A 28 10.63 16.51 4.21
CA VAL A 28 11.97 16.74 4.76
C VAL A 28 12.06 16.07 6.12
N ARG A 29 13.03 15.16 6.27
CA ARG A 29 13.34 14.50 7.55
C ARG A 29 13.97 15.47 8.54
N MET A 30 14.00 15.08 9.80
CA MET A 30 14.65 15.86 10.87
C MET A 30 16.14 16.08 10.64
N ASP A 31 16.82 15.21 9.88
CA ASP A 31 18.22 15.35 9.49
C ASP A 31 18.43 16.17 8.20
N TYR A 32 17.39 16.88 7.74
CA TYR A 32 17.34 17.65 6.49
C TYR A 32 17.49 16.83 5.21
N SER A 33 17.54 15.50 5.31
CA SER A 33 17.44 14.65 4.13
C SER A 33 16.01 14.63 3.60
N ARG A 34 15.85 14.33 2.30
CA ARG A 34 14.53 14.15 1.69
C ARG A 34 14.13 12.69 1.76
N ALA A 35 12.88 12.46 2.11
CA ALA A 35 12.27 11.15 2.00
C ALA A 35 11.06 11.23 1.08
N ILE A 36 10.89 10.16 0.31
CA ILE A 36 9.76 9.98 -0.59
C ILE A 36 9.10 8.69 -0.14
N CYS A 37 7.84 8.79 0.25
CA CYS A 37 6.99 7.63 0.50
C CYS A 37 6.14 7.31 -0.73
N ASP A 38 5.58 6.12 -0.82
CA ASP A 38 4.91 5.72 -2.06
C ASP A 38 3.54 6.35 -2.23
N LYS A 39 2.66 6.28 -1.21
CA LYS A 39 1.34 6.92 -1.32
C LYS A 39 0.77 7.43 -0.02
N VAL A 40 0.35 8.70 -0.04
CA VAL A 40 -0.40 9.32 1.05
C VAL A 40 -1.71 9.91 0.52
N VAL A 41 -2.80 9.66 1.24
CA VAL A 41 -4.10 10.27 0.96
C VAL A 41 -4.78 10.76 2.23
N LEU A 42 -5.63 11.77 2.08
CA LEU A 42 -6.54 12.27 3.09
C LEU A 42 -7.96 11.80 2.74
N VAL A 43 -8.67 11.26 3.72
CA VAL A 43 -10.04 10.76 3.57
C VAL A 43 -10.93 11.50 4.58
N ASP A 44 -12.08 11.98 4.12
CA ASP A 44 -13.08 12.61 4.98
C ASP A 44 -13.86 11.49 5.73
N GLU A 45 -13.64 11.36 7.05
CA GLU A 45 -14.39 10.46 7.95
C GLU A 45 -15.40 11.25 8.80
N ASP A 46 -16.33 10.55 9.46
CA ASP A 46 -17.36 11.15 10.31
C ASP A 46 -16.78 12.00 11.45
N ASP A 47 -15.61 11.63 11.97
CA ASP A 47 -14.90 12.30 13.06
C ASP A 47 -13.81 13.27 12.59
N GLY A 48 -13.71 13.51 11.28
CA GLY A 48 -12.76 14.44 10.68
C GLY A 48 -11.93 13.82 9.57
N LYS A 49 -10.90 14.54 9.13
CA LYS A 49 -10.07 14.08 8.02
C LYS A 49 -8.92 13.23 8.52
N LYS A 50 -8.83 11.98 8.07
CA LYS A 50 -7.75 11.06 8.44
C LYS A 50 -6.79 10.78 7.30
N LYS A 51 -5.52 10.66 7.65
CA LYS A 51 -4.43 10.39 6.71
C LYS A 51 -4.18 8.89 6.62
N TYR A 52 -3.99 8.41 5.40
CA TYR A 52 -3.68 7.02 5.07
C TYR A 52 -2.39 6.95 4.28
N HIS A 53 -1.53 6.00 4.64
CA HIS A 53 -0.21 5.83 4.04
C HIS A 53 0.01 4.38 3.61
N ILE A 54 0.42 4.20 2.36
CA ILE A 54 0.75 2.91 1.76
C ILE A 54 2.20 2.98 1.30
N GLU A 55 2.99 1.99 1.71
CA GLU A 55 4.38 1.80 1.27
C GLU A 55 4.52 0.42 0.62
N PHE A 56 5.14 0.36 -0.55
CA PHE A 56 5.48 -0.86 -1.25
C PHE A 56 6.89 -1.30 -0.88
N GLN A 57 7.06 -2.61 -0.71
CA GLN A 57 8.34 -3.19 -0.33
C GLN A 57 8.64 -4.43 -1.17
N THR A 58 9.81 -4.44 -1.81
CA THR A 58 10.31 -5.58 -2.59
C THR A 58 11.22 -6.50 -1.78
N LEU A 59 12.08 -5.96 -0.92
CA LEU A 59 12.99 -6.76 -0.09
C LEU A 59 12.40 -6.99 1.30
N ASN A 60 12.59 -8.16 1.90
CA ASN A 60 12.20 -8.37 3.30
C ASN A 60 13.21 -7.73 4.26
N ASP A 61 13.23 -6.39 4.28
CA ASP A 61 14.04 -5.59 5.18
C ASP A 61 13.23 -5.27 6.43
N ARG A 62 13.66 -5.80 7.58
CA ARG A 62 12.99 -5.56 8.88
C ARG A 62 13.09 -4.11 9.32
N ALA A 63 14.01 -3.31 8.77
CA ALA A 63 14.11 -1.89 9.05
C ALA A 63 12.96 -1.06 8.43
N ILE A 64 12.11 -1.66 7.58
CA ILE A 64 10.93 -0.99 7.02
C ILE A 64 10.06 -0.35 8.11
N VAL A 65 9.89 -0.98 9.28
CA VAL A 65 9.08 -0.42 10.37
C VAL A 65 9.64 0.90 10.92
N ILE A 66 10.96 1.08 10.85
CA ILE A 66 11.64 2.33 11.24
C ILE A 66 11.33 3.42 10.21
N ARG A 67 11.32 3.07 8.91
CA ARG A 67 10.86 3.99 7.86
C ARG A 67 9.39 4.35 8.06
N MET A 68 8.51 3.39 8.33
CA MET A 68 7.08 3.66 8.52
C MET A 68 6.80 4.68 9.62
N ILE A 69 7.49 4.58 10.77
CA ILE A 69 7.32 5.57 11.84
C ILE A 69 7.89 6.94 11.48
N ASP A 70 9.05 6.99 10.83
CA ASP A 70 9.64 8.24 10.31
C ASP A 70 8.71 8.94 9.31
N TYR A 71 8.14 8.15 8.40
CA TYR A 71 7.18 8.61 7.39
C TYR A 71 5.92 9.13 8.06
N GLY A 72 5.43 8.43 9.09
CA GLY A 72 4.27 8.85 9.87
C GLY A 72 4.48 10.20 10.55
N PHE A 73 5.64 10.43 11.15
CA PHE A 73 5.98 11.75 11.73
C PHE A 73 6.06 12.84 10.67
N GLY A 74 6.73 12.59 9.53
CA GLY A 74 6.79 13.55 8.43
C GLY A 74 5.40 13.96 7.92
N ILE A 75 4.53 12.97 7.70
CA ILE A 75 3.15 13.16 7.25
C ILE A 75 2.33 14.00 8.25
N VAL A 76 2.53 13.82 9.55
CA VAL A 76 1.88 14.63 10.58
C VAL A 76 2.41 16.07 10.53
N ILE A 77 3.74 16.21 10.63
CA ILE A 77 4.44 17.48 10.80
C ILE A 77 4.15 18.43 9.64
N ASP A 78 4.10 17.92 8.41
CA ASP A 78 3.80 18.73 7.22
C ASP A 78 2.42 19.41 7.27
N GLY A 79 1.50 18.90 8.09
CA GLY A 79 0.18 19.51 8.31
C GLY A 79 0.07 20.37 9.56
N PHE A 80 1.16 20.55 10.32
CA PHE A 80 1.14 21.19 11.63
C PHE A 80 1.44 22.69 11.51
N ASP A 81 0.51 23.55 11.94
CA ASP A 81 0.73 24.99 12.00
C ASP A 81 1.47 25.36 13.29
N TYR A 82 2.78 25.53 13.17
CA TYR A 82 3.66 25.79 14.31
C TYR A 82 3.39 27.13 15.03
N ASN A 83 2.63 28.04 14.41
CA ASN A 83 2.40 29.38 14.93
C ASN A 83 1.12 29.51 15.77
N ASN A 84 0.30 28.46 15.86
CA ASN A 84 -1.07 28.54 16.37
C ASN A 84 -1.32 27.70 17.64
N PHE A 85 -0.27 27.35 18.40
CA PHE A 85 -0.46 26.65 19.68
C PHE A 85 -0.92 27.60 20.78
N PRO A 86 -2.04 27.30 21.46
CA PRO A 86 -2.34 27.91 22.74
C PRO A 86 -1.15 27.72 23.68
N LYS A 87 -0.70 28.78 24.34
CA LYS A 87 0.27 28.65 25.42
C LYS A 87 -0.37 27.75 26.49
N ASP A 88 0.36 26.71 26.89
CA ASP A 88 0.00 25.77 27.97
C ASP A 88 -1.02 24.65 27.65
N SER A 89 -1.26 24.33 26.37
CA SER A 89 -2.07 23.15 25.99
C SER A 89 -1.24 21.91 25.66
N GLU A 90 -1.74 20.73 26.04
CA GLU A 90 -1.23 19.45 25.55
C GLU A 90 -1.38 19.36 24.01
N ILE A 91 -0.30 18.97 23.34
CA ILE A 91 -0.31 18.76 21.89
C ILE A 91 -0.62 17.29 21.63
N THR A 92 -1.77 17.03 21.00
CA THR A 92 -2.12 15.71 20.48
C THR A 92 -1.86 15.65 18.98
N ILE A 93 -1.16 14.60 18.57
CA ILE A 93 -0.87 14.29 17.17
C ILE A 93 -1.57 12.97 16.84
N GLU A 94 -2.35 12.96 15.77
CA GLU A 94 -2.91 11.74 15.21
C GLU A 94 -2.03 11.21 14.09
N PHE A 95 -1.51 9.98 14.27
CA PHE A 95 -0.68 9.31 13.27
C PHE A 95 -1.52 8.85 12.08
N PRO A 96 -0.99 8.85 10.84
CA PRO A 96 -1.68 8.25 9.71
C PRO A 96 -1.92 6.76 9.95
N SER A 97 -3.02 6.22 9.43
CA SER A 97 -3.18 4.76 9.29
C SER A 97 -2.23 4.28 8.21
N GLN A 98 -1.33 3.34 8.52
CA GLN A 98 -0.27 2.93 7.59
C GLN A 98 -0.30 1.43 7.29
N ILE A 99 0.11 1.03 6.08
CA ILE A 99 0.23 -0.37 5.67
C ILE A 99 1.46 -0.55 4.77
N VAL A 100 2.10 -1.72 4.87
CA VAL A 100 3.17 -2.12 3.95
C VAL A 100 2.68 -3.21 3.00
N ILE A 101 2.81 -2.98 1.70
CA ILE A 101 2.51 -3.96 0.65
C ILE A 101 3.81 -4.62 0.20
N PHE A 102 3.96 -5.91 0.52
CA PHE A 102 5.08 -6.70 0.04
C PHE A 102 4.78 -7.29 -1.33
N LEU A 103 5.67 -6.99 -2.28
CA LEU A 103 5.53 -7.38 -3.69
C LEU A 103 6.19 -8.71 -4.02
N LYS A 104 7.20 -9.12 -3.25
CA LYS A 104 7.98 -10.34 -3.48
C LYS A 104 7.96 -11.26 -2.27
N LYS A 105 7.87 -12.56 -2.53
CA LYS A 105 7.82 -13.56 -1.48
C LYS A 105 9.16 -13.60 -0.72
N GLY A 106 9.11 -13.23 0.55
CA GLY A 106 10.26 -13.25 1.47
C GLY A 106 10.13 -14.28 2.59
N PRO A 107 11.23 -14.58 3.31
CA PRO A 107 11.20 -15.47 4.47
C PRO A 107 10.29 -14.91 5.58
N SER A 108 9.22 -15.63 5.94
CA SER A 108 8.35 -15.34 7.09
C SER A 108 8.02 -13.86 7.33
N ILE A 109 7.48 -13.17 6.30
CA ILE A 109 6.94 -11.81 6.46
C ILE A 109 5.71 -11.88 7.39
N PRO A 110 5.74 -11.20 8.56
CA PRO A 110 4.64 -11.24 9.51
C PRO A 110 3.43 -10.46 8.98
N ASN A 111 2.23 -10.77 9.48
CA ASN A 111 1.02 -10.00 9.15
C ASN A 111 1.05 -8.58 9.71
N GLU A 112 1.92 -8.32 10.70
CA GLU A 112 2.14 -7.02 11.30
C GLU A 112 3.63 -6.83 11.61
N LEU A 113 4.16 -5.67 11.25
CA LEU A 113 5.46 -5.19 11.69
C LEU A 113 5.29 -4.53 13.06
N ARG A 114 6.28 -4.68 13.93
CA ARG A 114 6.21 -4.19 15.32
C ARG A 114 7.47 -3.41 15.69
N LEU A 115 7.27 -2.25 16.28
CA LEU A 115 8.31 -1.45 16.92
C LEU A 115 7.86 -1.10 18.34
N ASN A 116 8.75 -1.28 19.31
CA ASN A 116 8.46 -0.96 20.70
C ASN A 116 9.28 0.26 21.11
N ILE A 117 8.60 1.33 21.49
CA ILE A 117 9.23 2.59 21.92
C ILE A 117 9.08 2.67 23.43
N LYS A 118 10.20 2.85 24.14
CA LYS A 118 10.20 3.02 25.60
C LYS A 118 10.35 4.50 25.91
N MET A 119 9.36 5.06 26.60
CA MET A 119 9.35 6.45 27.00
C MET A 119 10.09 6.58 28.33
N PRO A 120 11.26 7.25 28.38
CA PRO A 120 12.16 7.17 29.54
C PRO A 120 11.61 7.82 30.80
N TYR A 121 10.75 8.84 30.66
CA TYR A 121 10.23 9.60 31.79
C TYR A 121 8.90 9.08 32.32
N THR A 122 8.04 8.50 31.47
CA THR A 122 6.77 7.89 31.89
C THR A 122 6.93 6.40 32.19
N GLY A 123 8.00 5.75 31.70
CA GLY A 123 8.20 4.31 31.76
C GLY A 123 7.28 3.52 30.82
N GLU A 124 6.44 4.21 30.05
CA GLU A 124 5.48 3.59 29.15
C GLU A 124 6.17 2.94 27.96
N LYS A 125 5.53 1.88 27.47
CA LYS A 125 5.94 1.17 26.27
C LYS A 125 4.85 1.33 25.22
N ILE A 126 5.16 2.11 24.18
CA ILE A 126 4.28 2.29 23.04
C ILE A 126 4.58 1.18 22.04
N GLU A 127 3.60 0.32 21.78
CA GLU A 127 3.67 -0.69 20.73
C GLU A 127 3.15 -0.09 19.42
N TYR A 128 4.06 0.26 18.52
CA TYR A 128 3.72 0.72 17.17
C TYR A 128 3.61 -0.49 16.23
N LYS A 129 2.46 -0.62 15.57
CA LYS A 129 2.15 -1.72 14.66
C LYS A 129 1.83 -1.20 13.28
N VAL A 130 2.30 -1.93 12.28
CA VAL A 130 1.96 -1.65 10.88
C VAL A 130 1.50 -2.95 10.22
N PRO A 131 0.23 -3.05 9.78
CA PRO A 131 -0.25 -4.21 9.03
C PRO A 131 0.56 -4.41 7.74
N THR A 132 0.60 -5.65 7.28
CA THR A 132 1.23 -6.00 6.02
C THR A 132 0.21 -6.63 5.07
N PHE A 133 0.39 -6.37 3.78
CA PHE A 133 -0.34 -7.00 2.70
C PHE A 133 0.66 -7.75 1.81
N LYS A 134 0.40 -9.00 1.47
CA LYS A 134 1.31 -9.85 0.71
C LYS A 134 0.67 -10.24 -0.60
N THR A 135 1.17 -9.71 -1.72
CA THR A 135 0.52 -9.87 -3.03
C THR A 135 0.38 -11.33 -3.48
N TRP A 136 1.32 -12.19 -3.10
CA TRP A 136 1.30 -13.62 -3.45
C TRP A 136 0.31 -14.45 -2.63
N GLU A 137 -0.29 -13.90 -1.57
CA GLU A 137 -1.32 -14.59 -0.78
C GLU A 137 -2.72 -14.44 -1.39
N HIS A 138 -2.85 -13.64 -2.46
CA HIS A 138 -4.12 -13.31 -3.09
C HIS A 138 -4.09 -13.52 -4.61
N GLY A 139 -5.19 -14.03 -5.16
CA GLY A 139 -5.42 -14.20 -6.59
C GLY A 139 -6.31 -13.09 -7.16
N LEU A 140 -6.50 -13.10 -8.49
CA LEU A 140 -7.34 -12.12 -9.19
C LEU A 140 -8.78 -12.08 -8.66
N GLU A 141 -9.37 -13.24 -8.34
CA GLU A 141 -10.72 -13.32 -7.78
C GLU A 141 -10.86 -12.64 -6.43
N TYR A 142 -9.82 -12.69 -5.59
CA TYR A 142 -9.79 -11.91 -4.35
C TYR A 142 -9.78 -10.42 -4.67
N TYR A 143 -8.93 -9.96 -5.60
CA TYR A 143 -8.85 -8.55 -5.95
C TYR A 143 -10.13 -8.01 -6.60
N LYS A 144 -10.85 -8.81 -7.39
CA LYS A 144 -12.16 -8.44 -7.94
C LYS A 144 -13.18 -8.24 -6.82
N ARG A 145 -13.32 -9.24 -5.94
CA ARG A 145 -14.32 -9.21 -4.85
C ARG A 145 -14.08 -8.04 -3.89
N GLU A 146 -12.82 -7.77 -3.59
CA GLU A 146 -12.42 -6.69 -2.67
C GLU A 146 -12.27 -5.33 -3.37
N GLU A 147 -12.60 -5.24 -4.66
CA GLU A 147 -12.42 -4.05 -5.50
C GLU A 147 -10.98 -3.48 -5.47
N LEU A 148 -9.98 -4.34 -5.22
CA LEU A 148 -8.54 -4.07 -5.12
C LEU A 148 -7.83 -4.13 -6.49
N TYR A 149 -8.43 -3.51 -7.50
CA TYR A 149 -7.93 -3.53 -8.88
C TYR A 149 -6.52 -2.97 -9.05
N ILE A 150 -6.07 -2.10 -8.14
CA ILE A 150 -4.69 -1.59 -8.11
C ILE A 150 -3.65 -2.73 -7.98
N MET A 151 -4.05 -3.90 -7.48
CA MET A 151 -3.18 -5.05 -7.31
C MET A 151 -3.03 -5.90 -8.58
N PHE A 152 -3.87 -5.73 -9.61
CA PHE A 152 -3.80 -6.53 -10.82
C PHE A 152 -2.46 -6.36 -11.55
N PRO A 153 -1.99 -5.13 -11.86
CA PRO A 153 -0.71 -4.96 -12.54
C PRO A 153 0.47 -5.54 -11.75
N LEU A 154 0.37 -5.60 -10.42
CA LEU A 154 1.42 -6.10 -9.55
C LEU A 154 1.61 -7.62 -9.65
N LYS A 155 0.62 -8.37 -10.16
CA LYS A 155 0.76 -9.82 -10.41
C LYS A 155 1.82 -10.16 -11.45
N VAL A 156 2.21 -9.19 -12.30
CA VAL A 156 3.34 -9.36 -13.22
C VAL A 156 4.65 -9.70 -12.49
N ILE A 157 4.78 -9.29 -11.23
CA ILE A 157 5.97 -9.54 -10.40
C ILE A 157 6.10 -11.03 -10.10
N ASP A 158 5.00 -11.71 -9.75
CA ASP A 158 4.99 -13.16 -9.49
C ASP A 158 5.41 -13.95 -10.75
N ILE A 159 4.89 -13.55 -11.92
CA ILE A 159 5.24 -14.15 -13.21
C ILE A 159 6.73 -13.92 -13.52
N SER A 160 7.23 -12.71 -13.26
CA SER A 160 8.64 -12.36 -13.48
C SER A 160 9.56 -13.22 -12.61
N GLU A 161 9.23 -13.40 -11.32
CA GLU A 161 9.99 -14.29 -10.43
C GLU A 161 9.95 -15.76 -10.87
N TYR A 162 8.80 -16.22 -11.38
CA TYR A 162 8.66 -17.56 -11.92
C TYR A 162 9.57 -17.78 -13.14
N ILE A 163 9.61 -16.81 -14.07
CA ILE A 163 10.50 -16.81 -15.23
C ILE A 163 11.98 -16.83 -14.80
N GLU A 164 12.36 -16.03 -13.81
CA GLU A 164 13.73 -16.02 -13.27
C GLU A 164 14.14 -17.38 -12.69
N LYS A 165 13.22 -18.05 -11.97
CA LYS A 165 13.44 -19.40 -11.42
C LYS A 165 13.60 -20.45 -12.52
N ILE A 166 12.84 -20.35 -13.62
CA ILE A 166 13.00 -21.24 -14.78
C ILE A 166 14.38 -21.06 -15.41
N LYS A 167 14.80 -19.80 -15.62
CA LYS A 167 16.08 -19.47 -16.27
C LYS A 167 17.30 -19.90 -15.43
N SER A 168 17.23 -19.72 -14.11
CA SER A 168 18.32 -20.08 -13.19
C SER A 168 18.31 -21.55 -12.74
N GLY A 169 17.20 -22.26 -12.96
CA GLY A 169 17.03 -23.65 -12.56
C GLY A 169 17.80 -24.67 -13.41
N LYS A 170 18.25 -25.76 -12.78
CA LYS A 170 18.86 -26.92 -13.45
C LYS A 170 17.78 -27.87 -14.00
N ILE A 171 16.97 -27.38 -14.94
CA ILE A 171 15.96 -28.17 -15.66
C ILE A 171 16.36 -28.32 -17.13
N ASN A 172 15.87 -29.37 -17.79
CA ASN A 172 16.18 -29.61 -19.21
C ASN A 172 15.51 -28.57 -20.13
N GLU A 173 16.01 -28.43 -21.35
CA GLU A 173 15.55 -27.37 -22.28
C GLU A 173 14.09 -27.53 -22.73
N GLU A 174 13.59 -28.76 -22.83
CA GLU A 174 12.20 -29.02 -23.22
C GLU A 174 11.22 -28.56 -22.12
N GLU A 175 11.51 -28.89 -20.87
CA GLU A 175 10.76 -28.45 -19.70
C GLU A 175 10.86 -26.93 -19.50
N LYS A 176 12.04 -26.34 -19.72
CA LYS A 176 12.18 -24.86 -19.71
C LYS A 176 11.26 -24.21 -20.72
N LYS A 177 11.26 -24.69 -21.96
CA LYS A 177 10.41 -24.14 -23.03
C LYS A 177 8.93 -24.25 -22.67
N LYS A 178 8.50 -25.41 -22.16
CA LYS A 178 7.12 -25.62 -21.71
C LYS A 178 6.70 -24.62 -20.64
N ARG A 179 7.50 -24.46 -19.58
CA ARG A 179 7.19 -23.53 -18.48
C ARG A 179 7.22 -22.06 -18.89
N LEU A 180 8.10 -21.69 -19.83
CA LEU A 180 8.11 -20.33 -20.39
C LEU A 180 6.84 -20.04 -21.20
N GLU A 181 6.34 -21.02 -21.96
CA GLU A 181 5.06 -20.88 -22.68
C GLU A 181 3.88 -20.79 -21.71
N GLU A 182 3.90 -21.54 -20.60
CA GLU A 182 2.90 -21.42 -19.53
C GLU A 182 2.92 -20.00 -18.90
N ALA A 183 4.09 -19.50 -18.53
CA ALA A 183 4.25 -18.14 -17.99
C ALA A 183 3.80 -17.05 -18.98
N LYS A 184 4.07 -17.24 -20.28
CA LYS A 184 3.62 -16.33 -21.34
C LYS A 184 2.09 -16.31 -21.45
N LYS A 185 1.43 -17.48 -21.40
CA LYS A 185 -0.03 -17.58 -21.41
C LYS A 185 -0.64 -16.89 -20.19
N GLU A 186 -0.05 -17.11 -19.00
CA GLU A 186 -0.49 -16.45 -17.77
C GLU A 186 -0.35 -14.92 -17.85
N LEU A 187 0.73 -14.41 -18.43
CA LEU A 187 0.92 -12.98 -18.64
C LEU A 187 -0.11 -12.39 -19.61
N ILE A 188 -0.39 -13.07 -20.72
CA ILE A 188 -1.42 -12.65 -21.68
C ILE A 188 -2.78 -12.60 -20.99
N PHE A 189 -3.15 -13.66 -20.28
CA PHE A 189 -4.39 -13.71 -19.52
C PHE A 189 -4.50 -12.57 -18.50
N LEU A 190 -3.44 -12.29 -17.74
CA LEU A 190 -3.42 -11.16 -16.81
C LEU A 190 -3.66 -9.81 -17.50
N ILE A 191 -3.04 -9.59 -18.66
CA ILE A 191 -3.23 -8.35 -19.44
C ILE A 191 -4.66 -8.24 -19.95
N GLU A 192 -5.24 -9.33 -20.45
CA GLU A 192 -6.63 -9.38 -20.91
C GLU A 192 -7.60 -9.02 -19.77
N GLU A 193 -7.40 -9.61 -18.58
CA GLU A 193 -8.18 -9.32 -17.38
C GLU A 193 -8.06 -7.85 -16.94
N ILE A 194 -6.86 -7.27 -17.01
CA ILE A 194 -6.64 -5.83 -16.72
C ILE A 194 -7.41 -4.96 -17.72
N ILE A 195 -7.32 -5.26 -19.02
CA ILE A 195 -8.00 -4.51 -20.07
C ILE A 195 -9.52 -4.60 -19.89
N GLU A 196 -10.04 -5.79 -19.61
CA GLU A 196 -11.47 -6.00 -19.39
C GLU A 196 -11.99 -5.15 -18.22
N GLU A 197 -11.30 -5.19 -17.08
CA GLU A 197 -11.71 -4.43 -15.89
C GLU A 197 -11.58 -2.91 -16.10
N LEU A 198 -10.54 -2.44 -16.80
CA LEU A 198 -10.42 -1.02 -17.18
C LEU A 198 -11.57 -0.58 -18.11
N ASN A 199 -11.94 -1.41 -19.08
CA ASN A 199 -13.03 -1.12 -20.00
C ASN A 199 -14.39 -1.07 -19.28
N LYS A 200 -14.69 -2.03 -18.39
CA LYS A 200 -15.91 -2.04 -17.57
C LYS A 200 -16.06 -0.73 -16.79
N LYS A 201 -14.96 -0.25 -16.19
CA LYS A 201 -14.95 0.99 -15.41
C LYS A 201 -15.06 2.24 -16.28
N ALA A 202 -14.40 2.27 -17.43
CA ALA A 202 -14.54 3.37 -18.39
C ALA A 202 -15.98 3.51 -18.88
N ILE A 203 -16.63 2.39 -19.21
CA ILE A 203 -18.05 2.37 -19.61
C ILE A 203 -18.94 2.86 -18.47
N ALA A 204 -18.76 2.36 -17.24
CA ALA A 204 -19.53 2.80 -16.09
C ALA A 204 -19.40 4.32 -15.82
N ALA A 205 -18.19 4.88 -15.97
CA ALA A 205 -17.96 6.30 -15.81
C ALA A 205 -18.69 7.14 -16.88
N VAL A 206 -18.67 6.70 -18.14
CA VAL A 206 -19.37 7.38 -19.25
C VAL A 206 -20.89 7.28 -19.11
N SER A 207 -21.42 6.11 -18.72
CA SER A 207 -22.86 5.93 -18.48
C SER A 207 -23.38 6.75 -17.30
N THR A 208 -22.55 7.02 -16.29
CA THR A 208 -22.92 7.88 -15.17
C THR A 208 -22.96 9.35 -15.61
N TYR A 209 -22.06 9.79 -16.49
CA TYR A 209 -22.02 11.15 -17.03
C TYR A 209 -23.21 11.47 -17.93
N ASN A 210 -23.69 10.52 -18.74
CA ASN A 210 -24.79 10.73 -19.68
C ASN A 210 -26.20 10.67 -19.04
N ASN A 211 -26.30 10.38 -17.74
CA ASN A 211 -27.55 10.33 -16.98
C ASN A 211 -27.68 11.49 -15.97
N VAL A 212 -26.87 12.54 -16.12
CA VAL A 212 -26.92 13.83 -15.39
C VAL A 212 -27.16 14.95 -16.39
#